data_AF-A0A7S0UAA6-F1
#
_entry.id   AF-A0A7S0UAA6-F1
#
_cell.length_a   1.000
_cell.length_b   1.000
_cell.length_c   1.000
_cell.angle_alpha   90.00
_cell.angle_beta   90.00
_cell.angle_gamma   90.00
#
_symmetry.space_group_name_H-M   'P 1'
#
loop_
_entity.id
_entity.type
_entity.pdbx_description
1 polymer ?
#
loop_
_entity_poly.entity_id
_entity_poly.type
_entity_poly.pdbx_seq_one_letter_code
_entity_poly.pdbx_strand_id
1 'polypeptide(L)'
;AALCSEIWRERPAECRKLGRDAVRVMQDVARVPEFDQLWKDLLEQPETVGIRDLGDLLCVRTPNAVLASRLTPEMEQQLLFIVQHVKMGQQQRYQKWFMSRWGLSTSEGETLIPDLVRYICCVYHPPNEVIRSDVVQRWAAVGWLLTTARSETIKANTKLALFYDWLFYERKSKDHPGDSVMVVEPAALLIIRSISKWTEITADLMEFLFAAADDWCPRYRQLCRRGIYNAASECLHLGVIPKTTSGRAGWHLVSAYGLAPDKLGAGLRARVR
;
A
#
# COMPACT_ATOMS: atom_id res chain seq x y z
N ALA A 1 19.89 -1.57 -15.03
CA ALA A 1 19.68 -0.17 -14.59
C ALA A 1 19.79 0.78 -15.78
N ALA A 2 20.91 0.78 -16.52
CA ALA A 2 21.12 1.59 -17.74
C ALA A 2 19.92 1.61 -18.71
N LEU A 3 19.43 0.43 -19.15
CA LEU A 3 18.29 0.33 -20.06
C LEU A 3 17.03 1.04 -19.53
N CYS A 4 16.68 0.86 -18.25
CA CYS A 4 15.50 1.49 -17.66
C CYS A 4 15.65 3.01 -17.60
N SER A 5 16.84 3.49 -17.23
CA SER A 5 17.13 4.93 -17.17
C SER A 5 17.11 5.58 -18.55
N GLU A 6 17.61 4.89 -19.58
CA GLU A 6 17.57 5.33 -20.98
C GLU A 6 16.12 5.41 -21.49
N ILE A 7 15.32 4.36 -21.28
CA ILE A 7 13.90 4.36 -21.67
C ILE A 7 13.14 5.51 -20.99
N TRP A 8 13.42 5.81 -19.72
CA TRP A 8 12.76 6.92 -19.02
C TRP A 8 13.07 8.27 -19.66
N ARG A 9 14.32 8.48 -20.08
CA ARG A 9 14.77 9.72 -20.73
C ARG A 9 14.27 9.85 -22.17
N GLU A 10 14.26 8.76 -22.93
CA GLU A 10 13.83 8.77 -24.33
C GLU A 10 12.32 8.74 -24.50
N ARG A 11 11.61 8.05 -23.59
CA ARG A 11 10.16 7.80 -23.68
C ARG A 11 9.42 8.17 -22.38
N PRO A 12 9.62 9.39 -21.83
CA PRO A 12 9.03 9.77 -20.54
C PRO A 12 7.49 9.70 -20.56
N ALA A 13 6.86 9.99 -21.70
CA ALA A 13 5.40 9.89 -21.86
C ALA A 13 4.86 8.47 -21.68
N GLU A 14 5.61 7.45 -22.07
CA GLU A 14 5.23 6.05 -21.87
C GLU A 14 5.50 5.63 -20.43
N CYS A 15 6.64 6.03 -19.85
CA CYS A 15 6.97 5.73 -18.46
C CYS A 15 5.98 6.35 -17.46
N ARG A 16 5.43 7.55 -17.74
CA ARG A 16 4.38 8.16 -16.91
C ARG A 16 3.12 7.29 -16.79
N LYS A 17 2.82 6.43 -17.79
CA LYS A 17 1.66 5.53 -17.75
C LYS A 17 1.80 4.43 -16.71
N LEU A 18 3.01 4.18 -16.20
CA LEU A 18 3.24 3.27 -15.09
C LEU A 18 2.66 3.80 -13.77
N GLY A 19 2.49 5.11 -13.64
CA GLY A 19 1.90 5.73 -12.46
C GLY A 19 2.76 5.61 -11.20
N ARG A 20 2.10 5.72 -10.04
CA ARG A 20 2.72 5.87 -8.74
C ARG A 20 3.65 4.71 -8.34
N ASP A 21 3.36 3.47 -8.71
CA ASP A 21 4.24 2.33 -8.34
C ASP A 21 5.60 2.39 -9.04
N ALA A 22 5.75 3.12 -10.15
CA ALA A 22 7.07 3.37 -10.72
C ALA A 22 7.96 4.14 -9.74
N VAL A 23 7.40 5.11 -9.03
CA VAL A 23 8.12 5.89 -8.00
C VAL A 23 8.48 4.98 -6.81
N ARG A 24 7.54 4.13 -6.37
CA ARG A 24 7.78 3.16 -5.29
C ARG A 24 8.95 2.24 -5.61
N VAL A 25 8.95 1.61 -6.78
CA VAL A 25 10.01 0.67 -7.19
C VAL A 25 11.33 1.41 -7.43
N MET A 26 11.28 2.62 -7.98
CA MET A 26 12.49 3.42 -8.21
C MET A 26 13.17 3.82 -6.90
N GLN A 27 12.40 4.14 -5.85
CA GLN A 27 12.92 4.43 -4.52
C GLN A 27 13.75 3.25 -3.96
N ASP A 28 13.30 2.01 -4.20
CA ASP A 28 14.00 0.81 -3.73
C ASP A 28 15.37 0.61 -4.39
N VAL A 29 15.52 1.10 -5.62
CA VAL A 29 16.77 0.98 -6.41
C VAL A 29 17.54 2.29 -6.53
N ALA A 30 17.10 3.36 -5.86
CA ALA A 30 17.67 4.70 -6.00
C ALA A 30 19.16 4.79 -5.63
N ARG A 31 19.70 3.83 -4.86
CA ARG A 31 21.13 3.78 -4.52
C ARG A 31 22.02 3.17 -5.62
N VAL A 32 21.42 2.58 -6.65
CA VAL A 32 22.15 2.10 -7.82
C VAL A 32 22.54 3.31 -8.65
N PRO A 33 23.83 3.51 -9.03
CA PRO A 33 24.31 4.74 -9.63
C PRO A 33 23.49 5.26 -10.83
N GLU A 34 23.03 4.37 -11.71
CA GLU A 34 22.23 4.75 -12.89
C GLU A 34 20.80 5.18 -12.53
N PHE A 35 20.29 4.74 -11.38
CA PHE A 35 19.00 5.17 -10.83
C PHE A 35 19.13 6.34 -9.86
N ASP A 36 20.27 6.54 -9.20
CA ASP A 36 20.52 7.69 -8.32
C ASP A 36 20.38 9.01 -9.08
N GLN A 37 20.98 9.10 -10.27
CA GLN A 37 20.81 10.27 -11.12
C GLN A 37 19.35 10.46 -11.54
N LEU A 38 18.69 9.39 -12.00
CA LEU A 38 17.28 9.47 -12.42
C LEU A 38 16.35 9.87 -11.26
N TRP A 39 16.64 9.39 -10.05
CA TRP A 39 15.90 9.72 -8.83
C TRP A 39 16.06 11.20 -8.45
N LYS A 40 17.29 11.73 -8.53
CA LYS A 40 17.56 13.16 -8.36
C LYS A 40 16.84 13.99 -9.41
N ASP A 41 16.92 13.58 -10.68
CA ASP A 41 16.23 14.25 -11.79
C ASP A 41 14.70 14.33 -11.51
N LEU A 42 14.08 13.25 -11.04
CA LEU A 42 12.64 13.24 -10.69
C LEU A 42 12.26 14.18 -9.54
N LEU A 43 13.14 14.36 -8.55
CA LEU A 43 12.85 15.16 -7.35
C LEU A 43 13.20 16.65 -7.53
N GLU A 44 14.31 16.92 -8.22
CA GLU A 44 14.94 18.24 -8.28
C GLU A 44 14.75 18.90 -9.65
N GLN A 45 14.68 18.13 -10.74
CA GLN A 45 14.57 18.63 -12.12
C GLN A 45 13.52 17.84 -12.95
N PRO A 46 12.27 17.73 -12.48
CA PRO A 46 11.26 16.84 -13.06
C PRO A 46 11.03 17.06 -14.57
N GLU A 47 11.25 18.27 -15.07
CA GLU A 47 11.13 18.63 -16.48
C GLU A 47 12.09 17.85 -17.39
N THR A 48 13.28 17.49 -16.90
CA THR A 48 14.29 16.71 -17.63
C THR A 48 13.84 15.27 -17.90
N VAL A 49 12.93 14.78 -17.07
CA VAL A 49 12.31 13.45 -17.16
C VAL A 49 10.85 13.55 -17.64
N GLY A 50 10.49 14.69 -18.23
CA GLY A 50 9.21 14.93 -18.88
C GLY A 50 8.01 14.98 -17.93
N ILE A 51 8.20 15.31 -16.65
CA ILE A 51 7.10 15.57 -15.72
C ILE A 51 7.21 17.02 -15.21
N ARG A 52 6.13 17.63 -14.73
CA ARG A 52 6.22 18.98 -14.14
C ARG A 52 6.59 18.94 -12.67
N ASP A 53 6.09 17.93 -11.99
CA ASP A 53 6.26 17.70 -10.57
C ASP A 53 6.04 16.21 -10.30
N LEU A 54 6.76 15.63 -9.32
CA LEU A 54 6.59 14.20 -8.99
C LEU A 54 5.18 13.92 -8.48
N GLY A 55 4.53 14.90 -7.85
CA GLY A 55 3.13 14.83 -7.42
C GLY A 55 2.17 14.49 -8.55
N ASP A 56 2.42 14.99 -9.77
CA ASP A 56 1.60 14.64 -10.95
C ASP A 56 1.66 13.12 -11.20
N LEU A 57 2.82 12.48 -11.05
CA LEU A 57 3.00 11.04 -11.24
C LEU A 57 2.46 10.22 -10.07
N LEU A 58 2.60 10.71 -8.83
CA LEU A 58 2.08 10.06 -7.62
C LEU A 58 0.55 9.98 -7.62
N CYS A 59 -0.13 10.94 -8.25
CA CYS A 59 -1.58 10.92 -8.38
C CYS A 59 -2.05 9.94 -9.47
N VAL A 60 -1.20 9.56 -10.44
CA VAL A 60 -1.56 8.60 -11.50
C VAL A 60 -1.58 7.18 -10.94
N ARG A 61 -2.74 6.51 -11.07
CA ARG A 61 -2.88 5.11 -10.68
C ARG A 61 -2.06 4.20 -11.58
N THR A 62 -1.37 3.25 -10.96
CA THR A 62 -0.69 2.17 -11.68
C THR A 62 -1.73 1.26 -12.34
N PRO A 63 -1.60 0.95 -13.65
CA PRO A 63 -2.48 0.00 -14.31
C PRO A 63 -2.39 -1.40 -13.68
N ASN A 64 -3.54 -2.06 -13.49
CA ASN A 64 -3.58 -3.39 -12.88
C ASN A 64 -2.74 -4.43 -13.63
N ALA A 65 -2.64 -4.33 -14.96
CA ALA A 65 -1.80 -5.21 -15.77
C ALA A 65 -0.30 -5.10 -15.41
N VAL A 66 0.17 -3.89 -15.06
CA VAL A 66 1.56 -3.68 -14.63
C VAL A 66 1.80 -4.36 -13.28
N LEU A 67 0.88 -4.19 -12.31
CA LEU A 67 0.96 -4.83 -11.00
C LEU A 67 0.85 -6.36 -11.10
N ALA A 68 -0.07 -6.87 -11.93
CA ALA A 68 -0.24 -8.30 -12.17
C ALA A 68 1.02 -8.92 -12.79
N SER A 69 1.70 -8.21 -13.70
CA SER A 69 2.90 -8.70 -14.38
C SER A 69 4.09 -8.99 -13.44
N ARG A 70 4.02 -8.54 -12.18
CA ARG A 70 5.02 -8.82 -11.15
C ARG A 70 4.92 -10.24 -10.57
N LEU A 71 3.80 -10.93 -10.81
CA LEU A 71 3.59 -12.31 -10.39
C LEU A 71 3.67 -13.22 -11.61
N THR A 72 4.22 -14.41 -11.43
CA THR A 72 4.08 -15.47 -12.43
C THR A 72 2.64 -16.01 -12.44
N PRO A 73 2.14 -16.55 -13.55
CA PRO A 73 0.78 -17.11 -13.61
C PRO A 73 0.53 -18.18 -12.53
N GLU A 74 1.54 -19.00 -12.23
CA GLU A 74 1.43 -20.02 -11.18
C GLU A 74 1.37 -19.39 -9.77
N MET A 75 2.17 -18.35 -9.50
CA MET A 75 2.13 -17.64 -8.23
C MET A 75 0.78 -16.96 -8.01
N GLU A 76 0.26 -16.31 -9.04
CA GLU A 76 -1.08 -15.73 -9.04
C GLU A 76 -2.15 -16.80 -8.73
N GLN A 77 -2.16 -17.92 -9.47
CA GLN A 77 -3.14 -18.97 -9.29
C GLN A 77 -3.14 -19.52 -7.85
N GLN A 78 -1.96 -19.76 -7.28
CA GLN A 78 -1.84 -20.28 -5.91
C GLN A 78 -2.25 -19.25 -4.86
N LEU A 79 -1.92 -17.97 -5.06
CA LEU A 79 -2.32 -16.89 -4.17
C LEU A 79 -3.83 -16.71 -4.20
N LEU A 80 -4.43 -16.68 -5.39
CA LEU A 80 -5.87 -16.57 -5.59
C LEU A 80 -6.61 -17.76 -4.99
N PHE A 81 -6.07 -18.98 -5.11
CA PHE A 81 -6.66 -20.15 -4.47
C PHE A 81 -6.82 -19.96 -2.95
N ILE A 82 -5.83 -19.38 -2.28
CA ILE A 82 -5.90 -19.09 -0.84
C ILE A 82 -7.07 -18.14 -0.53
N VAL A 83 -7.22 -17.06 -1.28
CA VAL A 83 -8.21 -16.01 -0.99
C VAL A 83 -9.59 -16.22 -1.63
N GLN A 84 -9.75 -17.24 -2.49
CA GLN A 84 -11.01 -17.57 -3.15
C GLN A 84 -11.64 -18.86 -2.65
N HIS A 85 -10.83 -19.81 -2.16
CA HIS A 85 -11.31 -21.17 -1.88
C HIS A 85 -10.96 -21.69 -0.48
N VAL A 86 -9.92 -21.16 0.15
CA VAL A 86 -9.52 -21.66 1.48
C VAL A 86 -10.35 -20.99 2.55
N LYS A 87 -10.96 -21.79 3.42
CA LYS A 87 -11.72 -21.29 4.57
C LYS A 87 -10.82 -20.61 5.59
N MET A 88 -11.32 -19.51 6.16
CA MET A 88 -10.69 -18.80 7.26
C MET A 88 -10.51 -19.74 8.45
N GLY A 89 -9.30 -19.74 9.01
CA GLY A 89 -8.84 -20.68 10.04
C GLY A 89 -8.13 -21.93 9.48
N GLN A 90 -8.25 -22.24 8.18
CA GLN A 90 -7.66 -23.43 7.56
C GLN A 90 -6.46 -23.11 6.65
N GLN A 91 -6.06 -21.85 6.57
CA GLN A 91 -5.04 -21.38 5.61
C GLN A 91 -3.60 -21.74 5.93
N GLN A 92 -3.28 -22.16 7.16
CA GLN A 92 -1.89 -22.31 7.62
C GLN A 92 -1.05 -23.23 6.73
N ARG A 93 -1.61 -24.37 6.27
CA ARG A 93 -0.89 -25.32 5.43
C ARG A 93 -0.62 -24.75 4.03
N TYR A 94 -1.62 -24.07 3.44
CA TYR A 94 -1.51 -23.44 2.13
C TYR A 94 -0.51 -22.29 2.13
N GLN A 95 -0.53 -21.47 3.18
CA GLN A 95 0.47 -20.41 3.41
C GLN A 95 1.89 -20.97 3.49
N LYS A 96 2.10 -22.05 4.27
CA LYS A 96 3.40 -22.72 4.36
C LYS A 96 3.88 -23.27 3.01
N TRP A 97 2.98 -23.88 2.23
CA TRP A 97 3.31 -24.37 0.89
C TRP A 97 3.68 -23.24 -0.06
N PHE A 98 2.91 -22.14 -0.05
CA PHE A 98 3.20 -20.97 -0.86
C PHE A 98 4.58 -20.39 -0.51
N MET A 99 4.85 -20.17 0.79
CA MET A 99 6.14 -19.67 1.27
C MET A 99 7.31 -20.56 0.88
N SER A 100 7.14 -21.88 1.02
CA SER A 100 8.17 -22.86 0.68
C SER A 100 8.44 -22.89 -0.82
N ARG A 101 7.41 -22.77 -1.66
CA ARG A 101 7.55 -22.85 -3.11
C ARG A 101 8.23 -21.61 -3.68
N TRP A 102 7.86 -20.42 -3.20
CA TRP A 102 8.37 -19.15 -3.71
C TRP A 102 9.56 -18.62 -2.89
N GLY A 103 10.09 -19.41 -1.96
CA GLY A 103 11.26 -19.06 -1.18
C GLY A 103 11.08 -17.82 -0.30
N LEU A 104 9.85 -17.48 0.12
CA LEU A 104 9.57 -16.22 0.86
C LEU A 104 10.31 -16.10 2.20
N SER A 105 10.89 -17.19 2.69
CA SER A 105 11.72 -17.21 3.90
C SER A 105 13.21 -16.93 3.64
N THR A 106 13.65 -16.85 2.39
CA THR A 106 15.04 -16.52 2.01
C THR A 106 15.21 -15.02 1.81
N SER A 107 16.46 -14.54 1.84
CA SER A 107 16.81 -13.13 1.59
C SER A 107 16.35 -12.64 0.23
N GLU A 108 16.43 -13.48 -0.79
CA GLU A 108 16.03 -13.14 -2.16
C GLU A 108 14.52 -13.21 -2.31
N GLY A 109 13.88 -14.25 -1.74
CA GLY A 109 12.45 -14.46 -1.90
C GLY A 109 11.58 -13.48 -1.12
N GLU A 110 12.04 -12.97 0.03
CA GLU A 110 11.27 -11.96 0.77
C GLU A 110 11.08 -10.65 -0.01
N THR A 111 11.92 -10.37 -1.02
CA THR A 111 11.75 -9.21 -1.91
C THR A 111 10.47 -9.24 -2.74
N LEU A 112 9.81 -10.40 -2.87
CA LEU A 112 8.53 -10.57 -3.55
C LEU A 112 7.33 -10.09 -2.71
N ILE A 113 7.49 -9.99 -1.39
CA ILE A 113 6.39 -9.73 -0.46
C ILE A 113 5.69 -8.38 -0.74
N PRO A 114 6.39 -7.26 -1.00
CA PRO A 114 5.74 -6.01 -1.38
C PRO A 114 4.87 -6.15 -2.64
N ASP A 115 5.35 -6.88 -3.66
CA ASP A 115 4.62 -7.08 -4.92
C ASP A 115 3.37 -7.97 -4.70
N LEU A 116 3.45 -8.99 -3.84
CA LEU A 116 2.29 -9.79 -3.41
C LEU A 116 1.24 -8.93 -2.68
N VAL A 117 1.67 -8.01 -1.82
CA VAL A 117 0.77 -7.07 -1.13
C VAL A 117 0.10 -6.12 -2.13
N ARG A 118 0.86 -5.53 -3.08
CA ARG A 118 0.28 -4.70 -4.16
C ARG A 118 -0.74 -5.48 -4.98
N TYR A 119 -0.46 -6.74 -5.31
CA TYR A 119 -1.39 -7.59 -6.05
C TYR A 119 -2.72 -7.78 -5.30
N ILE A 120 -2.67 -8.15 -4.02
CA ILE A 120 -3.88 -8.36 -3.20
C ILE A 120 -4.69 -7.06 -3.03
N CYS A 121 -4.02 -5.92 -2.84
CA CYS A 121 -4.71 -4.64 -2.65
C CYS A 121 -5.31 -4.11 -3.96
N CYS A 122 -4.54 -4.13 -5.04
CA CYS A 122 -4.84 -3.33 -6.23
C CYS A 122 -5.41 -4.14 -7.39
N VAL A 123 -5.05 -5.42 -7.51
CA VAL A 123 -5.45 -6.26 -8.64
C VAL A 123 -6.62 -7.15 -8.26
N TYR A 124 -6.52 -7.88 -7.14
CA TYR A 124 -7.59 -8.78 -6.72
C TYR A 124 -8.69 -8.05 -5.95
N HIS A 125 -9.81 -7.77 -6.62
CA HIS A 125 -11.03 -7.23 -6.02
C HIS A 125 -12.12 -8.32 -6.00
N PRO A 126 -12.38 -8.97 -4.85
CA PRO A 126 -13.32 -10.09 -4.76
C PRO A 126 -14.76 -9.64 -5.06
N PRO A 127 -15.58 -10.50 -5.70
CA PRO A 127 -17.01 -10.23 -5.83
C PRO A 127 -17.72 -10.31 -4.47
N ASN A 128 -18.92 -9.72 -4.37
CA ASN A 128 -19.69 -9.64 -3.13
C ASN A 128 -20.02 -11.00 -2.49
N GLU A 129 -20.06 -12.07 -3.28
CA GLU A 129 -20.23 -13.44 -2.79
C GLU A 129 -19.01 -13.92 -1.99
N VAL A 130 -17.79 -13.61 -2.45
CA VAL A 130 -16.54 -13.94 -1.76
C VAL A 130 -16.34 -13.05 -0.52
N ILE A 131 -16.70 -11.78 -0.60
CA ILE A 131 -16.63 -10.85 0.55
C ILE A 131 -17.52 -11.34 1.71
N ARG A 132 -18.67 -11.96 1.40
CA ARG A 132 -19.65 -12.43 2.39
C ARG A 132 -19.45 -13.90 2.80
N SER A 133 -18.49 -14.60 2.22
CA SER A 133 -18.23 -16.02 2.53
C SER A 133 -17.27 -16.18 3.70
N ASP A 134 -17.00 -17.45 4.07
CA ASP A 134 -16.08 -17.83 5.13
C ASP A 134 -14.64 -18.05 4.65
N VAL A 135 -14.29 -17.65 3.42
CA VAL A 135 -12.94 -17.80 2.88
C VAL A 135 -11.97 -16.76 3.46
N VAL A 136 -10.67 -17.01 3.29
CA VAL A 136 -9.61 -16.08 3.69
C VAL A 136 -9.82 -14.73 3.02
N GLN A 137 -10.05 -13.70 3.83
CA GLN A 137 -10.26 -12.35 3.36
C GLN A 137 -8.93 -11.65 3.05
N ARG A 138 -8.97 -10.65 2.16
CA ARG A 138 -7.76 -9.92 1.70
C ARG A 138 -6.92 -9.35 2.83
N TRP A 139 -7.56 -8.71 3.82
CA TRP A 139 -6.88 -8.16 4.99
C TRP A 139 -6.09 -9.22 5.77
N ALA A 140 -6.58 -10.46 5.82
CA ALA A 140 -5.91 -11.56 6.51
C ALA A 140 -4.72 -12.09 5.71
N ALA A 141 -4.84 -12.15 4.38
CA ALA A 141 -3.72 -12.48 3.50
C ALA A 141 -2.60 -11.43 3.60
N VAL A 142 -2.95 -10.13 3.60
CA VAL A 142 -1.99 -9.03 3.83
C VAL A 142 -1.32 -9.16 5.19
N GLY A 143 -2.10 -9.42 6.26
CA GLY A 143 -1.55 -9.62 7.60
C GLY A 143 -0.53 -10.76 7.66
N TRP A 144 -0.83 -11.89 7.00
CA TRP A 144 0.13 -12.99 6.87
C TRP A 144 1.41 -12.59 6.12
N LEU A 145 1.30 -11.91 4.99
CA LEU A 145 2.45 -11.44 4.21
C LEU A 145 3.34 -10.48 5.01
N LEU A 146 2.74 -9.56 5.77
CA LEU A 146 3.47 -8.66 6.67
C LEU A 146 4.29 -9.43 7.72
N THR A 147 3.72 -10.49 8.30
CA THR A 147 4.45 -11.34 9.26
C THR A 147 5.51 -12.23 8.61
N THR A 148 5.51 -12.35 7.29
CA THR A 148 6.49 -13.15 6.54
C THR A 148 7.78 -12.38 6.27
N ALA A 149 7.70 -11.05 6.14
CA ALA A 149 8.87 -10.19 5.92
C ALA A 149 9.83 -10.24 7.13
N ARG A 150 11.12 -10.51 6.88
CA ARG A 150 12.11 -10.73 7.93
C ARG A 150 13.04 -9.54 8.10
N SER A 151 13.64 -9.04 7.02
CA SER A 151 14.52 -7.88 7.09
C SER A 151 13.74 -6.59 7.32
N GLU A 152 14.34 -5.65 8.04
CA GLU A 152 13.72 -4.35 8.33
C GLU A 152 13.42 -3.56 7.06
N THR A 153 14.29 -3.67 6.04
CA THR A 153 14.06 -3.07 4.72
C THR A 153 12.79 -3.62 4.08
N ILE A 154 12.62 -4.95 4.02
CA ILE A 154 11.46 -5.54 3.38
C ILE A 154 10.19 -5.31 4.21
N LYS A 155 10.27 -5.27 5.55
CA LYS A 155 9.14 -4.84 6.39
C LYS A 155 8.70 -3.42 6.07
N ALA A 156 9.64 -2.47 5.99
CA ALA A 156 9.34 -1.09 5.63
C ALA A 156 8.75 -0.98 4.22
N ASN A 157 9.33 -1.67 3.23
CA ASN A 157 8.85 -1.68 1.85
C ASN A 157 7.46 -2.31 1.72
N THR A 158 7.17 -3.36 2.51
CA THR A 158 5.85 -4.02 2.53
C THR A 158 4.79 -3.10 3.14
N LYS A 159 5.11 -2.39 4.23
CA LYS A 159 4.20 -1.38 4.81
C LYS A 159 3.99 -0.20 3.86
N LEU A 160 5.06 0.25 3.18
CA LEU A 160 4.95 1.29 2.15
C LEU A 160 4.04 0.82 1.00
N ALA A 161 4.20 -0.41 0.51
CA ALA A 161 3.35 -1.00 -0.52
C ALA A 161 1.88 -1.10 -0.09
N LEU A 162 1.62 -1.44 1.18
CA LEU A 162 0.29 -1.50 1.76
C LEU A 162 -0.39 -0.11 1.80
N PHE A 163 0.37 0.92 2.18
CA PHE A 163 -0.15 2.28 2.37
C PHE A 163 0.05 3.21 1.18
N TYR A 164 0.64 2.74 0.09
CA TYR A 164 0.99 3.61 -1.04
C TYR A 164 -0.24 4.31 -1.64
N ASP A 165 -1.34 3.58 -1.78
CA ASP A 165 -2.61 4.16 -2.25
C ASP A 165 -3.32 5.00 -1.19
N TRP A 166 -2.99 4.86 0.09
CA TRP A 166 -3.48 5.76 1.13
C TRP A 166 -2.81 7.13 1.02
N LEU A 167 -1.49 7.18 0.83
CA LEU A 167 -0.74 8.43 0.73
C LEU A 167 -1.24 9.31 -0.42
N PHE A 168 -1.62 8.71 -1.54
CA PHE A 168 -1.98 9.46 -2.75
C PHE A 168 -3.43 9.22 -3.18
N TYR A 169 -4.32 8.93 -2.22
CA TYR A 169 -5.72 8.63 -2.50
C TYR A 169 -6.48 9.86 -3.05
N GLU A 170 -6.94 9.76 -4.29
CA GLU A 170 -7.71 10.80 -4.95
C GLU A 170 -9.20 10.45 -4.97
N ARG A 171 -10.04 11.40 -4.54
CA ARG A 171 -11.50 11.23 -4.58
C ARG A 171 -12.00 11.35 -6.01
N LYS A 172 -13.16 10.74 -6.28
CA LYS A 172 -13.87 10.95 -7.54
C LYS A 172 -14.24 12.43 -7.66
N SER A 173 -13.86 13.04 -8.78
CA SER A 173 -14.21 14.41 -9.13
C SER A 173 -14.75 14.45 -10.56
N LYS A 174 -15.07 15.64 -11.08
CA LYS A 174 -15.47 15.79 -12.48
C LYS A 174 -14.34 15.43 -13.45
N ASP A 175 -13.10 15.67 -13.04
CA ASP A 175 -11.91 15.57 -13.88
C ASP A 175 -11.07 14.30 -13.58
N HIS A 176 -11.39 13.58 -12.51
CA HIS A 176 -10.66 12.39 -12.08
C HIS A 176 -11.61 11.25 -11.69
N PRO A 177 -11.42 10.02 -12.21
CA PRO A 177 -12.32 8.89 -11.92
C PRO A 177 -12.33 8.47 -10.45
N GLY A 178 -11.30 8.86 -9.69
CA GLY A 178 -11.11 8.52 -8.29
C GLY A 178 -10.47 7.16 -8.07
N ASP A 179 -9.85 7.00 -6.91
CA ASP A 179 -9.35 5.73 -6.43
C ASP A 179 -10.50 4.87 -5.88
N SER A 180 -10.48 3.56 -6.14
CA SER A 180 -11.47 2.64 -5.58
C SER A 180 -11.18 2.38 -4.11
N VAL A 181 -12.20 2.36 -3.24
CA VAL A 181 -12.03 1.99 -1.84
C VAL A 181 -11.37 0.61 -1.67
N MET A 182 -11.52 -0.28 -2.67
CA MET A 182 -10.97 -1.62 -2.65
C MET A 182 -9.43 -1.64 -2.60
N VAL A 183 -8.74 -0.56 -2.97
CA VAL A 183 -7.26 -0.50 -2.87
C VAL A 183 -6.75 -0.08 -1.49
N VAL A 184 -7.61 0.53 -0.66
CA VAL A 184 -7.27 0.98 0.69
C VAL A 184 -7.92 0.13 1.79
N GLU A 185 -9.04 -0.53 1.48
CA GLU A 185 -9.83 -1.38 2.37
C GLU A 185 -9.01 -2.48 3.10
N PRO A 186 -8.07 -3.20 2.47
CA PRO A 186 -7.35 -4.27 3.15
C PRO A 186 -6.56 -3.79 4.36
N ALA A 187 -5.93 -2.61 4.26
CA ALA A 187 -5.20 -2.00 5.36
C ALA A 187 -6.15 -1.53 6.48
N ALA A 188 -7.26 -0.87 6.12
CA ALA A 188 -8.27 -0.41 7.08
C ALA A 188 -8.82 -1.58 7.90
N LEU A 189 -9.22 -2.65 7.22
CA LEU A 189 -9.74 -3.85 7.88
C LEU A 189 -8.68 -4.56 8.70
N LEU A 190 -7.44 -4.66 8.21
CA LEU A 190 -6.36 -5.29 8.98
C LEU A 190 -6.14 -4.56 10.30
N ILE A 191 -6.08 -3.22 10.29
CA ILE A 191 -5.96 -2.40 11.49
C ILE A 191 -7.16 -2.69 12.42
N ILE A 192 -8.39 -2.53 11.94
CA ILE A 192 -9.59 -2.59 12.80
C ILE A 192 -9.84 -3.99 13.36
N ARG A 193 -9.63 -5.04 12.56
CA ARG A 193 -9.80 -6.44 12.99
C ARG A 193 -8.69 -6.89 13.94
N SER A 194 -7.55 -6.19 13.93
CA SER A 194 -6.43 -6.50 14.83
C SER A 194 -6.55 -5.80 16.19
N ILE A 195 -7.29 -4.69 16.32
CA ILE A 195 -7.38 -3.90 17.57
C ILE A 195 -7.69 -4.74 18.81
N SER A 196 -8.58 -5.73 18.72
CA SER A 196 -9.03 -6.48 19.90
C SER A 196 -8.06 -7.57 20.37
N LYS A 197 -7.19 -8.07 19.47
CA LYS A 197 -6.37 -9.28 19.73
C LYS A 197 -4.88 -9.07 19.46
N TRP A 198 -4.54 -8.19 18.54
CA TRP A 198 -3.20 -7.93 18.03
C TRP A 198 -2.93 -6.42 17.99
N THR A 199 -2.97 -5.80 19.17
CA THR A 199 -2.81 -4.34 19.34
C THR A 199 -1.47 -3.84 18.81
N GLU A 200 -0.42 -4.65 18.88
CA GLU A 200 0.92 -4.32 18.37
C GLU A 200 0.93 -4.12 16.86
N ILE A 201 0.25 -5.00 16.10
CA ILE A 201 0.12 -4.87 14.63
C ILE A 201 -0.60 -3.56 14.29
N THR A 202 -1.66 -3.24 15.04
CA THR A 202 -2.42 -2.00 14.84
C THR A 202 -1.55 -0.78 15.07
N ALA A 203 -0.81 -0.75 16.20
CA ALA A 203 0.06 0.36 16.56
C ALA A 203 1.17 0.57 15.53
N ASP A 204 1.88 -0.51 15.16
CA ASP A 204 2.96 -0.51 14.18
C ASP A 204 2.51 0.02 12.80
N LEU A 205 1.35 -0.44 12.32
CA LEU A 205 0.80 0.01 11.04
C LEU A 205 0.37 1.48 11.07
N MET A 206 -0.27 1.93 12.15
CA MET A 206 -0.67 3.33 12.29
C MET A 206 0.54 4.26 12.43
N GLU A 207 1.54 3.85 13.21
CA GLU A 207 2.79 4.61 13.38
C GLU A 207 3.53 4.74 12.04
N PHE A 208 3.63 3.64 11.29
CA PHE A 208 4.23 3.68 9.95
C PHE A 208 3.46 4.59 9.00
N LEU A 209 2.13 4.50 8.95
CA LEU A 209 1.32 5.34 8.05
C LEU A 209 1.54 6.83 8.30
N PHE A 210 1.52 7.25 9.56
CA PHE A 210 1.72 8.65 9.92
C PHE A 210 3.16 9.12 9.72
N ALA A 211 4.14 8.26 10.04
CA ALA A 211 5.54 8.55 9.75
C ALA A 211 5.77 8.71 8.24
N ALA A 212 5.21 7.81 7.42
CA ALA A 212 5.31 7.90 5.96
C ALA A 212 4.68 9.21 5.43
N ALA A 213 3.56 9.66 5.99
CA ALA A 213 2.94 10.92 5.58
C ALA A 213 3.84 12.14 5.84
N ASP A 214 4.57 12.14 6.95
CA ASP A 214 5.32 13.29 7.44
C ASP A 214 6.78 13.31 6.96
N ASP A 215 7.37 12.12 6.79
CA ASP A 215 8.80 11.92 6.59
C ASP A 215 9.15 11.40 5.19
N TRP A 216 8.19 10.84 4.41
CA TRP A 216 8.50 10.27 3.07
C TRP A 216 9.14 11.29 2.12
N CYS A 217 8.55 12.49 2.04
CA CYS A 217 9.15 13.62 1.35
C CYS A 217 8.51 14.92 1.87
N PRO A 218 9.27 15.83 2.52
CA PRO A 218 8.71 17.08 3.07
C PRO A 218 7.93 17.92 2.05
N ARG A 219 8.35 17.91 0.78
CA ARG A 219 7.68 18.61 -0.34
C ARG A 219 6.25 18.10 -0.58
N TYR A 220 6.00 16.81 -0.38
CA TYR A 220 4.72 16.15 -0.65
C TYR A 220 3.90 15.85 0.61
N ARG A 221 4.32 16.33 1.78
CA ARG A 221 3.64 16.09 3.07
C ARG A 221 2.14 16.39 3.03
N GLN A 222 1.76 17.55 2.48
CA GLN A 222 0.34 17.93 2.40
C GLN A 222 -0.46 17.04 1.45
N LEU A 223 0.16 16.59 0.36
CA LEU A 223 -0.44 15.62 -0.55
C LEU A 223 -0.70 14.29 0.19
N CYS A 224 0.32 13.77 0.89
CA CYS A 224 0.22 12.54 1.68
C CYS A 224 -0.89 12.60 2.74
N ARG A 225 -0.91 13.67 3.55
CA ARG A 225 -1.92 13.86 4.61
C ARG A 225 -3.34 13.94 4.02
N ARG A 226 -3.50 14.65 2.89
CA ARG A 226 -4.78 14.73 2.18
C ARG A 226 -5.23 13.37 1.64
N GLY A 227 -4.32 12.59 1.07
CA GLY A 227 -4.60 11.22 0.63
C GLY A 227 -5.12 10.37 1.78
N ILE A 228 -4.43 10.37 2.93
CA ILE A 228 -4.86 9.58 4.10
C ILE A 228 -6.25 9.99 4.56
N TYR A 229 -6.50 11.30 4.67
CA TYR A 229 -7.82 11.83 5.02
C TYR A 229 -8.89 11.37 4.02
N ASN A 230 -8.60 11.45 2.72
CA ASN A 230 -9.52 11.05 1.67
C ASN A 230 -9.86 9.55 1.76
N ALA A 231 -8.84 8.69 1.88
CA ALA A 231 -9.00 7.24 2.00
C ALA A 231 -9.81 6.86 3.25
N ALA A 232 -9.47 7.43 4.40
CA ALA A 232 -10.17 7.16 5.66
C ALA A 232 -11.63 7.61 5.61
N SER A 233 -11.89 8.79 5.04
CA SER A 233 -13.25 9.30 4.83
C SER A 233 -14.07 8.42 3.91
N GLU A 234 -13.50 7.92 2.82
CA GLU A 234 -14.20 7.01 1.89
C GLU A 234 -14.52 5.68 2.58
N CYS A 235 -13.56 5.13 3.33
CA CYS A 235 -13.76 3.91 4.10
C CYS A 235 -14.87 4.05 5.16
N LEU A 236 -15.00 5.21 5.80
CA LEU A 236 -16.12 5.51 6.70
C LEU A 236 -17.45 5.68 5.95
N HIS A 237 -17.42 6.36 4.81
CA HIS A 237 -18.61 6.61 3.99
C HIS A 237 -19.24 5.30 3.53
N LEU A 238 -18.42 4.39 3.02
CA LEU A 238 -18.84 3.09 2.50
C LEU A 238 -18.96 1.99 3.59
N GLY A 239 -18.73 2.33 4.86
CA GLY A 239 -18.92 1.40 5.97
C GLY A 239 -17.87 0.29 6.10
N VAL A 240 -16.75 0.38 5.38
CA VAL A 240 -15.57 -0.48 5.60
C VAL A 240 -15.07 -0.31 7.04
N ILE A 241 -15.03 0.94 7.47
CA ILE A 241 -14.76 1.32 8.86
C ILE A 241 -16.11 1.61 9.52
N PRO A 242 -16.48 0.92 10.60
CA PRO A 242 -17.77 1.15 11.25
C PRO A 242 -17.83 2.56 11.84
N LYS A 243 -18.95 3.24 11.59
CA LYS A 243 -19.32 4.48 12.29
C LYS A 243 -19.58 4.12 13.75
N THR A 244 -18.62 4.35 14.63
CA THR A 244 -18.81 4.07 16.06
C THR A 244 -19.58 5.22 16.70
N THR A 245 -20.65 4.90 17.44
CA THR A 245 -21.32 5.79 18.41
C THR A 245 -20.44 6.11 19.61
N SER A 246 -19.32 5.40 19.78
CA SER A 246 -18.43 5.45 20.96
C SER A 246 -16.98 5.89 20.67
N GLY A 247 -16.67 6.37 19.46
CA GLY A 247 -15.45 7.15 19.20
C GLY A 247 -14.10 6.41 19.12
N ARG A 248 -14.02 5.07 19.05
CA ARG A 248 -12.76 4.35 19.36
C ARG A 248 -11.92 3.78 18.20
N ALA A 249 -12.38 3.76 16.95
CA ALA A 249 -11.54 3.21 15.86
C ALA A 249 -11.65 4.00 14.56
N GLY A 250 -12.87 4.14 14.03
CA GLY A 250 -13.07 4.87 12.78
C GLY A 250 -12.83 6.38 12.88
N TRP A 251 -13.04 6.93 14.06
CA TRP A 251 -12.77 8.33 14.35
C TRP A 251 -11.26 8.61 14.44
N HIS A 252 -10.42 7.70 14.96
CA HIS A 252 -8.99 7.98 15.15
C HIS A 252 -8.19 8.13 13.84
N LEU A 253 -8.55 7.41 12.78
CA LEU A 253 -7.89 7.53 11.48
C LEU A 253 -8.23 8.85 10.77
N VAL A 254 -9.44 9.37 10.97
CA VAL A 254 -9.87 10.67 10.41
C VAL A 254 -9.51 11.83 11.33
N SER A 255 -9.61 11.63 12.64
CA SER A 255 -9.29 12.62 13.67
C SER A 255 -7.80 12.92 13.75
N ALA A 256 -6.95 11.95 13.36
CA ALA A 256 -5.50 12.12 13.35
C ALA A 256 -5.02 13.22 12.39
N TYR A 257 -5.82 13.54 11.38
CA TYR A 257 -5.58 14.65 10.46
C TYR A 257 -6.73 15.69 10.50
N GLY A 258 -7.53 15.68 11.59
CA GLY A 258 -8.62 16.63 11.86
C GLY A 258 -9.54 16.27 13.05
N LEU A 259 -9.15 16.64 14.28
CA LEU A 259 -9.92 16.70 15.56
C LEU A 259 -10.16 15.39 16.36
N ALA A 260 -9.20 14.98 17.21
CA ALA A 260 -9.38 14.69 18.66
C ALA A 260 -8.24 13.80 19.24
N PRO A 261 -7.60 14.16 20.38
CA PRO A 261 -6.28 13.62 20.81
C PRO A 261 -6.27 12.43 21.77
N ASP A 262 -7.42 11.94 22.24
CA ASP A 262 -7.44 11.46 23.64
C ASP A 262 -7.01 10.01 23.89
N LYS A 263 -6.67 9.21 22.86
CA LYS A 263 -6.39 7.76 23.07
C LYS A 263 -5.23 7.15 22.30
N LEU A 264 -4.43 7.93 21.60
CA LEU A 264 -3.18 7.43 21.02
C LEU A 264 -2.07 7.43 22.08
N GLY A 265 -1.06 6.57 21.99
CA GLY A 265 0.10 6.59 22.90
C GLY A 265 0.79 7.95 22.90
N ALA A 266 1.50 8.32 23.98
CA ALA A 266 2.04 9.68 24.15
C ALA A 266 2.91 10.17 22.96
N GLY A 267 3.69 9.27 22.35
CA GLY A 267 4.49 9.59 21.15
C GLY A 267 3.63 9.79 19.89
N LEU A 268 2.60 8.98 19.71
CA LEU A 268 1.68 9.07 18.57
C LEU A 268 0.75 10.30 18.69
N ARG A 269 0.39 10.72 19.92
CA ARG A 269 -0.33 11.98 20.19
C ARG A 269 0.47 13.22 19.80
N ALA A 270 1.80 13.19 19.94
CA ALA A 270 2.65 14.32 19.60
C ALA A 270 2.79 14.53 18.09
N ARG A 271 2.68 13.44 17.29
CA ARG A 271 2.71 13.50 15.82
C ARG A 271 1.34 13.77 15.19
N VAL A 272 0.27 13.54 15.96
CA VAL A 272 -1.14 13.76 15.58
C VAL A 272 -1.65 15.16 15.95
N ARG A 273 -0.94 15.91 16.81
CA ARG A 273 -1.20 17.34 17.07
C ARG A 273 -0.55 18.21 16.01
#